data_AF-A0A314Y2R1-F1
#
_entry.id   AF-A0A314Y2R1-F1
#
_cell.length_a   1.000
_cell.length_b   1.000
_cell.length_c   1.000
_cell.angle_alpha   90.00
_cell.angle_beta   90.00
_cell.angle_gamma   90.00
#
_symmetry.space_group_name_H-M   'P 1'
#
loop_
_entity.id
_entity.type
_entity.pdbx_description
1 polymer ?
#
loop_
_entity_poly.entity_id
_entity_poly.type
_entity_poly.pdbx_seq_one_letter_code
_entity_poly.pdbx_strand_id
1 'polypeptide(L)'
;MKHQSKPIFIISCFLVFVLLFTHSTISVVKAQEVEDERDFDYVEGSKKGPAYWAEIKKEWAACKHGGMQSPIDLPGKSFQILPSLVELKRTYKPSNATLKNRGHDIKLEWAGNPGSIEISGIQYFLKQIHWHSPSEHSINGKRYDMELHMVYQSMDPKVESNTAVVGVLYQIGRPDAFLSKLTRDIASMTDKKTERSIGVIDPAEIVEFDGKNYYRYLGSLTIPPCTEGVIWIMSKQFGTVSREQIDLLRVSVYDQAHLQLLVFTFFLFYWHPTLIRAKEAEHEFDYKEGSEKGPEHWGELKKEWARCKDGKFQSPIGLSDDHVTKVTPSLEDLKMSYKPSNATVKNEGPYLAIEWEGDAGSIKINGTEYFFKQCHWHTPSEHSINGIRYDLELHMVHQSTDPKIKNSIAVLAFLYHIGNPNLFLSKMNKDIMSEVAIKEVKHVSREQVELLKEAVDNYAEMNTRPLQPLNDREIKHYGLSLSDAPSPHEGNHGPKQYRSVSAQSPKESGSNNAPKPSHPESNQSPKQSLRLFTHIRKHTSQFR
;
A
#
# COMPACT_ATOMS: atom_id res chain seq x y z
N MET A 1 -39.90 -26.90 -80.60
CA MET A 1 -38.96 -27.90 -80.05
C MET A 1 -38.62 -27.48 -78.63
N LYS A 2 -38.62 -28.45 -77.71
CA LYS A 2 -38.47 -28.28 -76.27
C LYS A 2 -37.22 -27.47 -75.91
N HIS A 3 -37.38 -26.36 -75.18
CA HIS A 3 -36.41 -25.91 -74.18
C HIS A 3 -37.06 -24.96 -73.15
N GLN A 4 -37.07 -25.46 -71.91
CA GLN A 4 -36.81 -24.82 -70.62
C GLN A 4 -37.60 -23.58 -70.10
N SER A 5 -38.19 -23.86 -68.92
CA SER A 5 -38.16 -23.14 -67.64
C SER A 5 -39.02 -21.89 -67.41
N LYS A 6 -40.05 -22.09 -66.58
CA LYS A 6 -40.62 -21.23 -65.53
C LYS A 6 -41.30 -22.17 -64.49
N PRO A 7 -41.72 -21.74 -63.28
CA PRO A 7 -41.16 -20.75 -62.35
C PRO A 7 -41.18 -21.23 -60.86
N ILE A 8 -40.62 -20.41 -59.95
CA ILE A 8 -41.05 -20.15 -58.56
C ILE A 8 -41.34 -21.38 -57.64
N PHE A 9 -40.47 -21.60 -56.65
CA PHE A 9 -40.80 -22.31 -55.41
C PHE A 9 -40.47 -21.39 -54.22
N ILE A 10 -41.51 -20.75 -53.68
CA ILE A 10 -41.51 -20.11 -52.36
C ILE A 10 -42.21 -21.11 -51.42
N ILE A 11 -41.83 -21.08 -50.14
CA ILE A 11 -42.46 -21.74 -48.99
C ILE A 11 -41.95 -23.17 -48.69
N SER A 12 -40.79 -23.27 -48.03
CA SER A 12 -40.55 -24.29 -46.98
C SER A 12 -39.27 -24.04 -46.15
N CYS A 13 -39.07 -22.82 -45.63
CA CYS A 13 -37.97 -22.54 -44.68
C CYS A 13 -38.42 -21.97 -43.33
N PHE A 14 -39.73 -21.81 -43.09
CA PHE A 14 -40.23 -21.15 -41.88
C PHE A 14 -40.44 -22.09 -40.67
N LEU A 15 -40.20 -23.40 -40.80
CA LEU A 15 -40.43 -24.38 -39.72
C LEU A 15 -39.16 -25.04 -39.15
N VAL A 16 -37.96 -24.61 -39.55
CA VAL A 16 -36.70 -25.07 -38.93
C VAL A 16 -36.07 -23.99 -38.03
N PHE A 17 -36.52 -22.74 -38.13
CA PHE A 17 -35.96 -21.63 -37.32
C PHE A 17 -36.59 -21.48 -35.91
N VAL A 18 -37.62 -22.26 -35.58
CA VAL A 18 -38.35 -22.16 -34.29
C VAL A 18 -37.92 -23.25 -33.29
N LEU A 19 -37.07 -24.21 -33.67
CA LEU A 19 -36.60 -25.29 -32.79
C LEU A 19 -35.13 -25.18 -32.34
N LEU A 20 -34.47 -24.05 -32.61
CA LEU A 20 -33.10 -23.76 -32.12
C LEU A 20 -33.05 -22.67 -31.02
N PHE A 21 -34.20 -22.25 -30.48
CA PHE A 21 -34.31 -21.20 -29.47
C PHE A 21 -34.93 -21.66 -28.15
N THR A 22 -34.57 -22.84 -27.64
CA THR A 22 -34.92 -23.23 -26.25
C THR A 22 -33.90 -24.15 -25.59
N HIS A 23 -32.59 -23.96 -25.80
CA HIS A 23 -31.57 -24.49 -24.87
C HIS A 23 -30.53 -23.40 -24.56
N SER A 24 -31.00 -22.19 -24.23
CA SER A 24 -30.22 -21.34 -23.33
C SER A 24 -30.35 -21.97 -21.95
N THR A 25 -29.42 -22.86 -21.61
CA THR A 25 -29.17 -23.14 -20.19
C THR A 25 -28.81 -21.80 -19.58
N ILE A 26 -29.76 -21.19 -18.87
CA ILE A 26 -29.46 -20.15 -17.90
C ILE A 26 -28.55 -20.85 -16.90
N SER A 27 -27.25 -20.74 -17.12
CA SER A 27 -26.27 -21.09 -16.12
C SER A 27 -26.52 -20.10 -15.00
N VAL A 28 -27.20 -20.56 -13.95
CA VAL A 28 -27.24 -19.85 -12.68
C VAL A 28 -25.77 -19.70 -12.29
N VAL A 29 -25.20 -18.51 -12.49
CA VAL A 29 -23.81 -18.23 -12.15
C VAL A 29 -23.75 -18.33 -10.65
N LYS A 30 -23.25 -19.47 -10.16
CA LYS A 30 -23.01 -19.66 -8.74
C LYS A 30 -21.91 -18.66 -8.35
N ALA A 31 -22.19 -17.79 -7.38
CA ALA A 31 -21.17 -16.92 -6.80
C ALA A 31 -20.10 -17.81 -6.15
N GLN A 32 -19.02 -18.04 -6.87
CA GLN A 32 -17.87 -18.78 -6.40
C GLN A 32 -16.63 -17.95 -6.70
N GLU A 33 -15.88 -17.72 -5.64
CA GLU A 33 -14.56 -17.10 -5.68
C GLU A 33 -13.62 -17.85 -6.62
N VAL A 34 -12.75 -17.12 -7.31
CA VAL A 34 -11.71 -17.72 -8.16
C VAL A 34 -10.70 -18.44 -7.26
N GLU A 35 -10.43 -19.72 -7.52
CA GLU A 35 -9.45 -20.48 -6.72
C GLU A 35 -8.00 -20.30 -7.21
N ASP A 36 -7.78 -19.99 -8.50
CA ASP A 36 -6.46 -19.73 -9.09
C ASP A 36 -6.31 -18.25 -9.46
N GLU A 37 -5.70 -17.51 -8.55
CA GLU A 37 -5.65 -16.04 -8.62
C GLU A 37 -4.36 -15.47 -9.20
N ARG A 38 -3.56 -16.25 -9.95
CA ARG A 38 -2.37 -15.71 -10.68
C ARG A 38 -2.71 -14.63 -11.71
N ASP A 39 -3.99 -14.55 -12.05
CA ASP A 39 -4.52 -13.66 -13.07
C ASP A 39 -4.77 -12.24 -12.56
N PHE A 40 -4.84 -12.00 -11.24
CA PHE A 40 -5.03 -10.67 -10.66
C PHE A 40 -4.14 -10.38 -9.45
N ASP A 41 -4.05 -9.12 -9.05
CA ASP A 41 -3.36 -8.66 -7.85
C ASP A 41 -4.13 -7.52 -7.16
N TYR A 42 -3.58 -6.99 -6.07
CA TYR A 42 -4.13 -5.86 -5.30
C TYR A 42 -3.27 -4.59 -5.43
N VAL A 43 -2.32 -4.56 -6.38
CA VAL A 43 -1.37 -3.44 -6.50
C VAL A 43 -2.03 -2.28 -7.23
N GLU A 44 -2.09 -1.12 -6.59
CA GLU A 44 -2.66 0.09 -7.18
C GLU A 44 -1.90 0.47 -8.47
N GLY A 45 -2.63 0.74 -9.55
CA GLY A 45 -2.06 1.07 -10.86
C GLY A 45 -1.51 -0.13 -11.66
N SER A 46 -1.46 -1.34 -11.08
CA SER A 46 -1.14 -2.57 -11.83
C SER A 46 -2.22 -2.86 -12.86
N LYS A 47 -1.85 -3.36 -14.04
CA LYS A 47 -2.81 -3.87 -15.04
C LYS A 47 -3.60 -5.09 -14.57
N LYS A 48 -3.14 -5.71 -13.47
CA LYS A 48 -3.81 -6.82 -12.78
C LYS A 48 -4.51 -6.37 -11.49
N GLY A 49 -4.40 -5.09 -11.14
CA GLY A 49 -4.94 -4.51 -9.91
C GLY A 49 -6.45 -4.26 -9.98
N PRO A 50 -7.08 -3.90 -8.84
CA PRO A 50 -8.53 -3.80 -8.72
C PRO A 50 -9.22 -2.87 -9.73
N ALA A 51 -8.55 -1.78 -10.09
CA ALA A 51 -9.05 -0.82 -11.09
C ALA A 51 -9.20 -1.42 -12.50
N TYR A 52 -8.57 -2.57 -12.76
CA TYR A 52 -8.50 -3.21 -14.07
C TYR A 52 -9.03 -4.65 -14.07
N TRP A 53 -9.60 -5.17 -12.98
CA TRP A 53 -10.06 -6.56 -12.91
C TRP A 53 -11.07 -6.91 -14.02
N ALA A 54 -11.97 -6.00 -14.36
CA ALA A 54 -12.96 -6.22 -15.41
C ALA A 54 -12.36 -6.36 -16.82
N GLU A 55 -11.16 -5.84 -17.03
CA GLU A 55 -10.42 -5.89 -18.29
C GLU A 55 -9.59 -7.17 -18.45
N ILE A 56 -9.37 -7.93 -17.37
CA ILE A 56 -8.53 -9.14 -17.39
C ILE A 56 -9.30 -10.30 -18.03
N LYS A 57 -10.56 -10.53 -17.62
CA LYS A 57 -11.42 -11.59 -18.16
C LYS A 57 -12.85 -11.10 -18.37
N LYS A 58 -13.51 -11.63 -19.41
CA LYS A 58 -14.88 -11.24 -19.77
C LYS A 58 -15.88 -11.56 -18.64
N GLU A 59 -15.68 -12.69 -17.97
CA GLU A 59 -16.47 -13.12 -16.81
C GLU A 59 -16.30 -12.23 -15.58
N TRP A 60 -15.32 -11.32 -15.55
CA TRP A 60 -15.06 -10.38 -14.43
C TRP A 60 -15.64 -8.99 -14.68
N ALA A 61 -16.45 -8.82 -15.73
CA ALA A 61 -17.04 -7.54 -16.10
C ALA A 61 -17.84 -6.87 -14.96
N ALA A 62 -18.41 -7.65 -14.04
CA ALA A 62 -19.14 -7.13 -12.88
C ALA A 62 -18.26 -6.28 -11.96
N CYS A 63 -16.95 -6.54 -11.88
CA CYS A 63 -16.02 -5.77 -11.04
C CYS A 63 -15.98 -4.27 -11.39
N LYS A 64 -16.39 -3.88 -12.61
CA LYS A 64 -16.47 -2.48 -13.05
C LYS A 64 -17.89 -2.02 -13.36
N HIS A 65 -18.73 -2.92 -13.85
CA HIS A 65 -20.07 -2.58 -14.35
C HIS A 65 -21.20 -2.96 -13.40
N GLY A 66 -20.90 -3.63 -12.27
CA GLY A 66 -21.86 -3.96 -11.23
C GLY A 66 -22.40 -2.71 -10.53
N GLY A 67 -23.69 -2.73 -10.18
CA GLY A 67 -24.37 -1.64 -9.48
C GLY A 67 -24.43 -1.81 -7.96
N MET A 68 -24.08 -2.98 -7.44
CA MET A 68 -24.15 -3.38 -6.02
C MET A 68 -22.85 -4.08 -5.59
N GLN A 69 -21.72 -3.44 -5.86
CA GLN A 69 -20.40 -3.97 -5.53
C GLN A 69 -20.07 -3.84 -4.03
N SER A 70 -19.11 -4.63 -3.57
CA SER A 70 -18.54 -4.62 -2.22
C SER A 70 -17.02 -4.60 -2.31
N PRO A 71 -16.30 -4.08 -1.29
CA PRO A 71 -16.80 -3.55 -0.02
C PRO A 71 -17.44 -2.15 -0.12
N ILE A 72 -18.08 -1.69 0.95
CA ILE A 72 -18.64 -0.32 1.09
C ILE A 72 -18.20 0.37 2.39
N ASP A 73 -18.34 1.70 2.43
CA ASP A 73 -18.28 2.46 3.69
C ASP A 73 -19.61 2.34 4.44
N LEU A 74 -19.55 1.83 5.68
CA LEU A 74 -20.71 1.61 6.54
C LEU A 74 -21.00 2.87 7.37
N PRO A 75 -22.25 3.33 7.44
CA PRO A 75 -22.60 4.50 8.22
C PRO A 75 -22.54 4.20 9.73
N GLY A 76 -21.85 5.04 10.50
CA GLY A 76 -21.74 4.86 11.95
C GLY A 76 -22.97 5.30 12.75
N LYS A 77 -23.85 6.16 12.20
CA LYS A 77 -25.00 6.73 12.95
C LYS A 77 -26.33 6.81 12.19
N SER A 78 -26.37 6.70 10.88
CA SER A 78 -27.62 6.76 10.09
C SER A 78 -28.04 5.36 9.63
N PHE A 79 -29.00 4.74 10.32
CA PHE A 79 -29.59 3.49 9.85
C PHE A 79 -31.08 3.42 10.20
N GLN A 80 -31.85 2.75 9.36
CA GLN A 80 -33.16 2.24 9.78
C GLN A 80 -32.88 1.09 10.76
N ILE A 81 -33.16 1.31 12.05
CA ILE A 81 -33.30 0.21 12.99
C ILE A 81 -34.50 -0.59 12.50
N LEU A 82 -34.27 -1.74 11.87
CA LEU A 82 -35.34 -2.70 11.61
C LEU A 82 -35.62 -3.41 12.93
N PRO A 83 -36.71 -3.09 13.66
CA PRO A 83 -36.98 -3.67 14.97
C PRO A 83 -37.25 -5.19 14.89
N SER A 84 -37.44 -5.70 13.67
CA SER A 84 -37.66 -7.10 13.32
C SER A 84 -36.41 -7.84 12.87
N LEU A 85 -35.20 -7.25 12.91
CA LEU A 85 -33.97 -8.03 12.75
C LEU A 85 -33.81 -8.92 13.98
N VAL A 86 -34.30 -10.15 13.83
CA VAL A 86 -34.14 -11.24 14.78
C VAL A 86 -32.65 -11.54 14.93
N GLU A 87 -32.22 -11.89 16.14
CA GLU A 87 -30.90 -12.42 16.43
C GLU A 87 -30.47 -13.45 15.37
N LEU A 88 -29.27 -13.30 14.81
CA LEU A 88 -28.75 -14.22 13.81
C LEU A 88 -28.51 -15.59 14.44
N LYS A 89 -29.45 -16.51 14.18
CA LYS A 89 -29.37 -17.88 14.66
C LYS A 89 -28.23 -18.61 13.95
N ARG A 90 -27.39 -19.24 14.77
CA ARG A 90 -26.22 -20.02 14.34
C ARG A 90 -26.31 -21.41 14.93
N THR A 91 -26.05 -22.40 14.10
CA THR A 91 -26.01 -23.80 14.50
C THR A 91 -24.72 -24.39 13.98
N TYR A 92 -23.65 -24.30 14.78
CA TYR A 92 -22.34 -24.83 14.43
C TYR A 92 -22.08 -26.20 15.04
N LYS A 93 -21.16 -26.93 14.41
CA LYS A 93 -20.66 -28.19 14.93
C LYS A 93 -19.19 -28.37 14.54
N PRO A 94 -18.38 -29.01 15.41
CA PRO A 94 -17.01 -29.37 15.07
C PRO A 94 -16.95 -30.19 13.79
N SER A 95 -16.08 -29.81 12.84
CA SER A 95 -15.92 -30.50 11.56
C SER A 95 -14.48 -30.36 11.06
N ASN A 96 -14.03 -31.33 10.24
CA ASN A 96 -12.69 -31.28 9.65
C ASN A 96 -12.52 -30.08 8.73
N ALA A 97 -11.40 -29.37 8.89
CA ALA A 97 -11.05 -28.18 8.14
C ALA A 97 -9.64 -28.27 7.54
N THR A 98 -9.48 -27.65 6.38
CA THR A 98 -8.25 -27.56 5.62
C THR A 98 -7.86 -26.09 5.49
N LEU A 99 -6.69 -25.75 6.01
CA LEU A 99 -6.07 -24.45 5.84
C LEU A 99 -5.42 -24.37 4.46
N LYS A 100 -5.62 -23.28 3.74
CA LYS A 100 -5.14 -23.06 2.38
C LYS A 100 -4.51 -21.69 2.27
N ASN A 101 -3.32 -21.64 1.67
CA ASN A 101 -2.73 -20.39 1.22
C ASN A 101 -3.04 -20.22 -0.26
N ARG A 102 -3.91 -19.26 -0.61
CA ARG A 102 -4.31 -19.02 -1.99
C ARG A 102 -3.36 -18.06 -2.74
N GLY A 103 -2.41 -17.46 -2.02
CA GLY A 103 -1.43 -16.49 -2.51
C GLY A 103 -1.88 -15.03 -2.48
N HIS A 104 -2.99 -14.73 -1.81
CA HIS A 104 -3.53 -13.38 -1.59
C HIS A 104 -4.28 -13.34 -0.26
N ASP A 105 -4.80 -14.48 0.19
CA ASP A 105 -5.31 -14.67 1.54
C ASP A 105 -4.96 -16.07 2.10
N ILE A 106 -5.22 -16.20 3.39
CA ILE A 106 -5.26 -17.47 4.09
C ILE A 106 -6.73 -17.84 4.26
N LYS A 107 -7.12 -19.00 3.73
CA LYS A 107 -8.48 -19.54 3.79
C LYS A 107 -8.52 -20.78 4.66
N LEU A 108 -9.57 -20.94 5.46
CA LEU A 108 -9.92 -22.20 6.09
C LEU A 108 -11.21 -22.74 5.48
N GLU A 109 -11.18 -23.96 4.98
CA GLU A 109 -12.30 -24.59 4.26
C GLU A 109 -12.72 -25.90 4.93
N TRP A 110 -14.04 -26.12 5.05
CA TRP A 110 -14.58 -27.37 5.60
C TRP A 110 -15.06 -28.29 4.49
N ALA A 111 -14.55 -29.53 4.48
CA ALA A 111 -15.05 -30.59 3.60
C ALA A 111 -16.40 -31.15 4.09
N GLY A 112 -16.64 -31.09 5.40
CA GLY A 112 -17.86 -31.58 6.04
C GLY A 112 -18.96 -30.53 6.11
N ASN A 113 -19.93 -30.76 7.00
CA ASN A 113 -20.93 -29.78 7.36
C ASN A 113 -20.52 -29.16 8.70
N PRO A 114 -19.91 -27.96 8.75
CA PRO A 114 -19.56 -27.28 9.99
C PRO A 114 -20.74 -26.56 10.66
N GLY A 115 -21.93 -26.64 10.05
CA GLY A 115 -23.13 -25.95 10.51
C GLY A 115 -23.56 -24.81 9.59
N SER A 116 -24.50 -23.99 10.08
CA SER A 116 -25.21 -22.99 9.28
C SER A 116 -25.65 -21.76 10.07
N ILE A 117 -26.05 -20.74 9.32
CA ILE A 117 -26.86 -19.60 9.79
C ILE A 117 -28.25 -19.64 9.18
N GLU A 118 -29.22 -19.05 9.86
CA GLU A 118 -30.59 -18.89 9.36
C GLU A 118 -30.86 -17.41 9.05
N ILE A 119 -31.21 -17.12 7.79
CA ILE A 119 -31.58 -15.78 7.34
C ILE A 119 -33.00 -15.85 6.78
N SER A 120 -33.95 -15.19 7.44
CA SER A 120 -35.36 -15.15 7.00
C SER A 120 -35.96 -16.56 6.78
N GLY A 121 -35.59 -17.53 7.63
CA GLY A 121 -36.04 -18.93 7.54
C GLY A 121 -35.29 -19.80 6.53
N ILE A 122 -34.30 -19.25 5.81
CA ILE A 122 -33.46 -19.97 4.85
C ILE A 122 -32.12 -20.34 5.52
N GLN A 123 -31.69 -21.58 5.37
CA GLN A 123 -30.41 -22.05 5.90
C GLN A 123 -29.26 -21.81 4.91
N TYR A 124 -28.18 -21.24 5.42
CA TYR A 124 -26.92 -21.05 4.69
C TYR A 124 -25.80 -21.78 5.44
N PHE A 125 -25.17 -22.76 4.79
CA PHE A 125 -24.13 -23.59 5.41
C PHE A 125 -22.76 -22.96 5.24
N LEU A 126 -21.98 -22.91 6.31
CA LEU A 126 -20.61 -22.39 6.27
C LEU A 126 -19.75 -23.26 5.35
N LYS A 127 -19.01 -22.62 4.46
CA LYS A 127 -18.11 -23.28 3.50
C LYS A 127 -16.66 -23.00 3.82
N GLN A 128 -16.35 -21.72 4.01
CA GLN A 128 -15.01 -21.26 4.25
C GLN A 128 -15.00 -19.99 5.08
N ILE A 129 -13.84 -19.70 5.65
CA ILE A 129 -13.50 -18.38 6.16
C ILE A 129 -12.17 -17.93 5.56
N HIS A 130 -11.92 -16.62 5.51
CA HIS A 130 -10.63 -16.05 5.13
C HIS A 130 -10.44 -14.66 5.75
N TRP A 131 -9.20 -14.18 5.76
CA TRP A 131 -8.83 -12.90 6.37
C TRP A 131 -8.22 -11.94 5.35
N HIS A 132 -8.61 -10.67 5.46
CA HIS A 132 -8.04 -9.54 4.72
C HIS A 132 -7.31 -8.60 5.67
N SER A 133 -6.17 -8.05 5.26
CA SER A 133 -5.51 -6.95 6.00
C SER A 133 -4.94 -5.92 5.01
N PRO A 134 -5.31 -4.62 5.14
CA PRO A 134 -6.26 -4.04 6.11
C PRO A 134 -7.71 -4.51 5.86
N SER A 135 -8.67 -4.05 6.68
CA SER A 135 -10.09 -4.32 6.42
C SER A 135 -10.53 -3.80 5.06
N GLU A 136 -11.45 -4.51 4.42
CA GLU A 136 -12.06 -4.14 3.15
C GLU A 136 -13.15 -3.09 3.36
N HIS A 137 -14.05 -3.35 4.29
CA HIS A 137 -15.07 -2.41 4.74
C HIS A 137 -14.46 -1.28 5.56
N SER A 138 -15.15 -0.14 5.56
CA SER A 138 -14.85 0.99 6.45
C SER A 138 -16.09 1.39 7.23
N ILE A 139 -15.89 2.11 8.34
CA ILE A 139 -16.99 2.76 9.08
C ILE A 139 -16.69 4.26 9.14
N ASN A 140 -17.56 5.08 8.56
CA ASN A 140 -17.35 6.52 8.39
C ASN A 140 -15.98 6.87 7.78
N GLY A 141 -15.58 6.13 6.74
CA GLY A 141 -14.30 6.29 6.04
C GLY A 141 -13.08 5.72 6.78
N LYS A 142 -13.23 5.22 8.01
CA LYS A 142 -12.14 4.57 8.75
C LYS A 142 -12.06 3.08 8.40
N ARG A 143 -10.92 2.65 7.85
CA ARG A 143 -10.54 1.23 7.76
C ARG A 143 -9.94 0.73 9.08
N TYR A 144 -10.03 -0.56 9.29
CA TYR A 144 -9.57 -1.30 10.46
C TYR A 144 -8.41 -2.22 10.08
N ASP A 145 -7.77 -2.83 11.08
CA ASP A 145 -6.47 -3.48 10.91
C ASP A 145 -6.56 -4.83 10.17
N MET A 146 -7.70 -5.51 10.31
CA MET A 146 -7.98 -6.78 9.65
C MET A 146 -9.50 -7.00 9.55
N GLU A 147 -9.93 -7.82 8.60
CA GLU A 147 -11.32 -8.25 8.44
C GLU A 147 -11.40 -9.76 8.18
N LEU A 148 -12.26 -10.44 8.94
CA LEU A 148 -12.62 -11.84 8.72
C LEU A 148 -13.87 -11.90 7.86
N HIS A 149 -13.86 -12.72 6.82
CA HIS A 149 -15.05 -13.12 6.08
C HIS A 149 -15.39 -14.57 6.37
N MET A 150 -16.64 -14.83 6.76
CA MET A 150 -17.20 -16.18 6.88
C MET A 150 -18.23 -16.38 5.78
N VAL A 151 -17.96 -17.28 4.85
CA VAL A 151 -18.76 -17.45 3.63
C VAL A 151 -19.68 -18.66 3.75
N TYR A 152 -20.97 -18.40 3.57
CA TYR A 152 -22.05 -19.37 3.68
C TYR A 152 -22.78 -19.53 2.35
N GLN A 153 -23.26 -20.74 2.07
CA GLN A 153 -24.06 -21.04 0.88
C GLN A 153 -25.35 -21.77 1.23
N SER A 154 -26.47 -21.32 0.65
CA SER A 154 -27.72 -22.06 0.61
C SER A 154 -27.62 -23.18 -0.43
N MET A 155 -28.16 -24.35 -0.07
CA MET A 155 -28.26 -25.49 -0.98
C MET A 155 -29.61 -25.53 -1.72
N ASP A 156 -30.54 -24.63 -1.37
CA ASP A 156 -31.85 -24.56 -2.04
C ASP A 156 -31.71 -23.88 -3.40
N PRO A 157 -31.94 -24.59 -4.52
CA PRO A 157 -31.79 -24.03 -5.86
C PRO A 157 -32.82 -22.93 -6.19
N LYS A 158 -33.85 -22.75 -5.36
CA LYS A 158 -34.86 -21.69 -5.51
C LYS A 158 -34.41 -20.35 -4.92
N VAL A 159 -33.31 -20.35 -4.17
CA VAL A 159 -32.79 -19.14 -3.53
C VAL A 159 -31.86 -18.42 -4.50
N GLU A 160 -32.28 -17.24 -4.94
CA GLU A 160 -31.51 -16.40 -5.87
C GLU A 160 -30.20 -15.91 -5.25
N SER A 161 -30.27 -15.25 -4.08
CA SER A 161 -29.11 -14.88 -3.26
C SER A 161 -28.61 -16.08 -2.47
N ASN A 162 -28.00 -17.05 -3.15
CA ASN A 162 -27.56 -18.30 -2.50
C ASN A 162 -26.30 -18.15 -1.63
N THR A 163 -25.67 -16.98 -1.60
CA THR A 163 -24.43 -16.74 -0.85
C THR A 163 -24.64 -15.64 0.18
N ALA A 164 -24.15 -15.88 1.40
CA ALA A 164 -24.14 -14.91 2.48
C ALA A 164 -22.74 -14.84 3.09
N VAL A 165 -22.31 -13.66 3.50
CA VAL A 165 -21.01 -13.44 4.16
C VAL A 165 -21.23 -12.74 5.49
N VAL A 166 -20.69 -13.32 6.56
CA VAL A 166 -20.59 -12.65 7.86
C VAL A 166 -19.19 -12.05 7.98
N GLY A 167 -19.10 -10.73 8.11
CA GLY A 167 -17.84 -10.00 8.23
C GLY A 167 -17.60 -9.52 9.66
N VAL A 168 -16.36 -9.63 10.14
CA VAL A 168 -15.95 -9.10 11.46
C VAL A 168 -14.69 -8.25 11.30
N LEU A 169 -14.77 -7.00 11.76
CA LEU A 169 -13.65 -6.06 11.76
C LEU A 169 -12.79 -6.26 13.01
N TYR A 170 -11.47 -6.13 12.87
CA TYR A 170 -10.52 -6.28 13.97
C TYR A 170 -9.72 -5.00 14.19
N GLN A 171 -9.38 -4.76 15.45
CA GLN A 171 -8.41 -3.75 15.86
C GLN A 171 -7.18 -4.41 16.46
N ILE A 172 -6.02 -3.76 16.32
CA ILE A 172 -4.82 -4.17 17.05
C ILE A 172 -5.08 -4.11 18.55
N GLY A 173 -4.76 -5.21 19.23
CA GLY A 173 -4.98 -5.39 20.65
C GLY A 173 -4.45 -6.73 21.13
N ARG A 174 -5.22 -7.41 21.97
CA ARG A 174 -4.86 -8.75 22.45
C ARG A 174 -4.82 -9.75 21.29
N PRO A 175 -3.90 -10.74 21.31
CA PRO A 175 -3.87 -11.79 20.30
C PRO A 175 -5.21 -12.51 20.19
N ASP A 176 -5.64 -12.76 18.95
CA ASP A 176 -6.82 -13.58 18.68
C ASP A 176 -6.53 -15.04 19.06
N ALA A 177 -7.39 -15.64 19.87
CA ALA A 177 -7.16 -16.98 20.41
C ALA A 177 -7.22 -18.07 19.33
N PHE A 178 -8.00 -17.86 18.28
CA PHE A 178 -8.15 -18.81 17.19
C PHE A 178 -6.94 -18.78 16.24
N LEU A 179 -6.53 -17.59 15.80
CA LEU A 179 -5.31 -17.39 15.00
C LEU A 179 -4.06 -17.88 15.73
N SER A 180 -4.04 -17.80 17.07
CA SER A 180 -2.95 -18.38 17.88
C SER A 180 -2.82 -19.89 17.70
N LYS A 181 -3.93 -20.62 17.49
CA LYS A 181 -3.91 -22.06 17.19
C LYS A 181 -3.36 -22.35 15.81
N LEU A 182 -3.62 -21.46 14.84
CA LEU A 182 -3.20 -21.62 13.44
C LEU A 182 -1.79 -21.11 13.15
N THR A 183 -1.17 -20.38 14.08
CA THR A 183 0.10 -19.66 13.89
C THR A 183 1.19 -20.56 13.28
N ARG A 184 1.39 -21.77 13.82
CA ARG A 184 2.41 -22.70 13.33
C ARG A 184 2.12 -23.21 11.92
N ASP A 185 0.85 -23.49 11.64
CA ASP A 185 0.43 -23.98 10.33
C ASP A 185 0.57 -22.90 9.27
N ILE A 186 0.11 -21.68 9.55
CA ILE A 186 0.24 -20.51 8.66
C ILE A 186 1.71 -20.21 8.37
N ALA A 187 2.58 -20.22 9.39
CA ALA A 187 4.02 -19.99 9.23
C ALA A 187 4.69 -21.08 8.38
N SER A 188 4.19 -22.31 8.42
CA SER A 188 4.73 -23.41 7.59
C SER A 188 4.36 -23.29 6.11
N MET A 189 3.41 -22.42 5.78
CA MET A 189 2.83 -22.22 4.44
C MET A 189 3.33 -20.94 3.76
N THR A 190 4.23 -20.20 4.39
CA THR A 190 4.86 -18.99 3.83
C THR A 190 5.50 -19.28 2.47
N ASP A 191 5.23 -18.41 1.49
CA ASP A 191 5.71 -18.47 0.10
C ASP A 191 5.38 -19.78 -0.64
N LYS A 192 4.43 -20.56 -0.13
CA LYS A 192 4.03 -21.84 -0.72
C LYS A 192 2.52 -21.92 -0.78
N LYS A 193 1.98 -21.85 -2.01
CA LYS A 193 0.60 -22.26 -2.29
C LYS A 193 0.43 -23.73 -1.92
N THR A 194 -0.09 -23.95 -0.73
CA THR A 194 -0.19 -25.26 -0.10
C THR A 194 -1.52 -25.36 0.61
N GLU A 195 -1.95 -26.59 0.85
CA GLU A 195 -3.11 -26.91 1.65
C GLU A 195 -2.69 -27.87 2.76
N ARG A 196 -3.24 -27.69 3.94
CA ARG A 196 -2.95 -28.51 5.12
C ARG A 196 -4.23 -28.82 5.87
N SER A 197 -4.49 -30.10 6.12
CA SER A 197 -5.53 -30.50 7.05
C SER A 197 -5.10 -30.10 8.47
N ILE A 198 -5.93 -29.31 9.15
CA ILE A 198 -5.68 -28.86 10.53
C ILE A 198 -6.58 -29.60 11.54
N GLY A 199 -7.28 -30.63 11.08
CA GLY A 199 -8.16 -31.45 11.91
C GLY A 199 -9.52 -30.81 12.16
N VAL A 200 -10.13 -31.15 13.29
CA VAL A 200 -11.49 -30.76 13.65
C VAL A 200 -11.48 -29.34 14.23
N ILE A 201 -12.24 -28.45 13.61
CA ILE A 201 -12.45 -27.07 14.06
C ILE A 201 -13.95 -26.83 14.26
N ASP A 202 -14.33 -26.30 15.42
CA ASP A 202 -15.66 -25.75 15.66
C ASP A 202 -15.71 -24.27 15.23
N PRO A 203 -16.59 -23.89 14.29
CA PRO A 203 -16.73 -22.49 13.89
C PRO A 203 -17.10 -21.53 15.03
N ALA A 204 -17.68 -22.02 16.12
CA ALA A 204 -17.99 -21.20 17.29
C ALA A 204 -16.72 -20.66 17.99
N GLU A 205 -15.56 -21.29 17.77
CA GLU A 205 -14.28 -20.88 18.36
C GLU A 205 -13.56 -19.77 17.56
N ILE A 206 -14.03 -19.46 16.35
CA ILE A 206 -13.34 -18.54 15.41
C ILE A 206 -13.47 -17.10 15.86
N VAL A 207 -14.68 -16.70 16.23
CA VAL A 207 -14.97 -15.32 16.61
C VAL A 207 -16.16 -15.27 17.56
N GLU A 208 -16.02 -14.47 18.62
CA GLU A 208 -17.14 -14.13 19.48
C GLU A 208 -18.07 -13.17 18.73
N PHE A 209 -19.22 -13.68 18.34
CA PHE A 209 -20.28 -12.90 17.71
C PHE A 209 -21.56 -13.10 18.51
N ASP A 210 -22.26 -12.03 18.88
CA ASP A 210 -23.50 -12.15 19.67
C ASP A 210 -24.74 -12.34 18.80
N GLY A 211 -24.64 -12.11 17.49
CA GLY A 211 -25.77 -12.21 16.56
C GLY A 211 -26.82 -11.09 16.70
N LYS A 212 -26.58 -10.07 17.53
CA LYS A 212 -27.60 -9.07 17.89
C LYS A 212 -27.36 -7.71 17.24
N ASN A 213 -26.11 -7.36 16.97
CA ASN A 213 -25.75 -6.04 16.46
C ASN A 213 -24.92 -6.15 15.18
N TYR A 214 -25.57 -5.97 14.03
CA TYR A 214 -24.91 -6.04 12.73
C TYR A 214 -25.56 -5.10 11.69
N TYR A 215 -24.80 -4.76 10.66
CA TYR A 215 -25.31 -4.19 9.41
C TYR A 215 -25.68 -5.32 8.47
N ARG A 216 -26.74 -5.13 7.66
CA ARG A 216 -27.10 -6.06 6.60
C ARG A 216 -27.35 -5.30 5.31
N TYR A 217 -26.76 -5.76 4.21
CA TYR A 217 -26.99 -5.20 2.88
C TYR A 217 -26.79 -6.28 1.79
N LEU A 218 -27.25 -5.98 0.57
CA LEU A 218 -26.96 -6.80 -0.61
C LEU A 218 -25.77 -6.19 -1.35
N GLY A 219 -24.78 -7.01 -1.64
CA GLY A 219 -23.53 -6.61 -2.27
C GLY A 219 -23.02 -7.67 -3.25
N SER A 220 -21.69 -7.74 -3.37
CA SER A 220 -20.98 -8.69 -4.23
C SER A 220 -19.90 -9.46 -3.48
N LEU A 221 -19.26 -10.41 -4.15
CA LEU A 221 -17.91 -10.85 -3.78
C LEU A 221 -16.95 -9.65 -3.89
N THR A 222 -15.97 -9.55 -2.98
CA THR A 222 -14.95 -8.49 -2.98
C THR A 222 -13.75 -8.80 -3.87
N ILE A 223 -13.77 -9.98 -4.48
CA ILE A 223 -12.76 -10.46 -5.43
C ILE A 223 -13.43 -10.88 -6.74
N PRO A 224 -12.69 -10.97 -7.85
CA PRO A 224 -13.20 -11.50 -9.11
C PRO A 224 -13.85 -12.89 -8.93
N PRO A 225 -14.99 -13.16 -9.60
CA PRO A 225 -15.64 -12.36 -10.65
C PRO A 225 -16.54 -11.21 -10.16
N CYS A 226 -16.48 -10.85 -8.87
CA CYS A 226 -17.27 -9.78 -8.26
C CYS A 226 -18.80 -9.96 -8.43
N THR A 227 -19.25 -11.23 -8.34
CA THR A 227 -20.66 -11.61 -8.48
C THR A 227 -21.52 -10.92 -7.44
N GLU A 228 -22.58 -10.24 -7.89
CA GLU A 228 -23.57 -9.56 -7.05
C GLU A 228 -24.62 -10.53 -6.47
N GLY A 229 -25.47 -10.02 -5.58
CA GLY A 229 -26.52 -10.80 -4.93
C GLY A 229 -26.05 -11.51 -3.67
N VAL A 230 -24.91 -11.09 -3.11
CA VAL A 230 -24.35 -11.60 -1.85
C VAL A 230 -25.00 -10.89 -0.66
N ILE A 231 -25.52 -11.65 0.30
CA ILE A 231 -26.05 -11.08 1.55
C ILE A 231 -24.89 -10.83 2.51
N TRP A 232 -24.56 -9.57 2.73
CA TRP A 232 -23.54 -9.18 3.71
C TRP A 232 -24.16 -8.94 5.08
N ILE A 233 -23.50 -9.46 6.12
CA ILE A 233 -23.82 -9.28 7.53
C ILE A 233 -22.55 -8.83 8.25
N MET A 234 -22.41 -7.52 8.49
CA MET A 234 -21.21 -6.96 9.12
C MET A 234 -21.44 -6.77 10.61
N SER A 235 -20.66 -7.47 11.44
CA SER A 235 -20.68 -7.32 12.89
C SER A 235 -20.37 -5.89 13.31
N LYS A 236 -21.13 -5.34 14.27
CA LYS A 236 -20.77 -4.10 14.97
C LYS A 236 -19.78 -4.32 16.11
N GLN A 237 -19.61 -5.57 16.54
CA GLN A 237 -18.58 -5.93 17.50
C GLN A 237 -17.25 -6.13 16.77
N PHE A 238 -16.19 -5.62 17.38
CA PHE A 238 -14.83 -5.73 16.87
C PHE A 238 -14.10 -6.90 17.52
N GLY A 239 -13.38 -7.67 16.71
CA GLY A 239 -12.38 -8.59 17.22
C GLY A 239 -11.11 -7.83 17.63
N THR A 240 -10.25 -8.48 18.42
CA THR A 240 -8.90 -8.01 18.69
C THR A 240 -7.90 -8.96 18.07
N VAL A 241 -6.86 -8.41 17.45
CA VAL A 241 -5.76 -9.20 16.86
C VAL A 241 -4.43 -8.57 17.26
N SER A 242 -3.39 -9.37 17.41
CA SER A 242 -2.04 -8.84 17.66
C SER A 242 -1.38 -8.41 16.35
N ARG A 243 -0.40 -7.50 16.42
CA ARG A 243 0.35 -7.07 15.24
C ARG A 243 1.08 -8.26 14.60
N GLU A 244 1.66 -9.12 15.44
CA GLU A 244 2.38 -10.33 15.03
C GLU A 244 1.50 -11.30 14.23
N GLN A 245 0.21 -11.40 14.56
CA GLN A 245 -0.74 -12.23 13.82
C GLN A 245 -1.10 -11.62 12.45
N ILE A 246 -1.23 -10.30 12.37
CA ILE A 246 -1.44 -9.60 11.10
C ILE A 246 -0.22 -9.82 10.19
N ASP A 247 0.98 -9.63 10.72
CA ASP A 247 2.22 -9.76 9.95
C ASP A 247 2.40 -11.17 9.44
N LEU A 248 2.09 -12.18 10.28
CA LEU A 248 2.11 -13.57 9.88
C LEU A 248 1.15 -13.84 8.70
N LEU A 249 -0.07 -13.31 8.74
CA LEU A 249 -1.04 -13.48 7.64
C LEU A 249 -0.55 -12.80 6.36
N ARG A 250 -0.01 -11.58 6.45
CA ARG A 250 0.52 -10.83 5.30
C ARG A 250 1.71 -11.56 4.68
N VAL A 251 2.73 -11.87 5.47
CA VAL A 251 3.95 -12.51 4.98
C VAL A 251 3.65 -13.86 4.33
N SER A 252 2.64 -14.59 4.81
CA SER A 252 2.30 -15.88 4.20
C SER A 252 1.74 -15.77 2.79
N VAL A 253 1.13 -14.65 2.39
CA VAL A 253 0.43 -14.52 1.10
C VAL A 253 1.20 -13.71 0.05
N TYR A 254 2.17 -12.89 0.45
CA TYR A 254 2.97 -12.11 -0.49
C TYR A 254 3.97 -12.98 -1.26
N ASP A 255 3.81 -13.05 -2.60
CA ASP A 255 4.77 -13.68 -3.50
C ASP A 255 5.98 -12.77 -3.76
N GLN A 256 6.78 -12.55 -2.71
CA GLN A 256 8.19 -12.18 -2.85
C GLN A 256 9.01 -12.98 -1.85
N ALA A 257 9.80 -13.90 -2.39
CA ALA A 257 10.83 -14.66 -1.69
C ALA A 257 11.80 -13.73 -0.95
N HIS A 258 11.47 -13.31 0.28
CA HIS A 258 12.26 -12.29 0.96
C HIS A 258 12.35 -12.39 2.47
N LEU A 259 11.87 -13.46 3.11
CA LEU A 259 11.90 -13.54 4.58
C LEU A 259 12.25 -14.93 5.14
N GLN A 260 13.24 -15.61 4.55
CA GLN A 260 13.91 -16.72 5.25
C GLN A 260 14.55 -16.29 6.60
N LEU A 261 14.67 -14.99 6.89
CA LEU A 261 15.23 -14.47 8.14
C LEU A 261 14.21 -14.35 9.29
N LEU A 262 12.93 -14.05 9.03
CA LEU A 262 11.92 -13.98 10.10
C LEU A 262 11.54 -15.37 10.61
N VAL A 263 11.37 -16.34 9.71
CA VAL A 263 11.02 -17.71 10.11
C VAL A 263 12.14 -18.36 10.94
N PHE A 264 13.42 -18.05 10.67
CA PHE A 264 14.54 -18.60 11.44
C PHE A 264 14.63 -18.06 12.87
N THR A 265 14.20 -16.82 13.12
CA THR A 265 14.11 -16.28 14.49
C THR A 265 12.94 -16.88 15.25
N PHE A 266 11.80 -17.16 14.60
CA PHE A 266 10.66 -17.87 15.23
C PHE A 266 10.98 -19.30 15.68
N PHE A 267 11.89 -20.02 15.01
CA PHE A 267 12.27 -21.39 15.39
C PHE A 267 13.24 -21.47 16.58
N LEU A 268 14.06 -20.44 16.82
CA LEU A 268 15.02 -20.43 17.95
C LEU A 268 14.34 -20.19 19.30
N PHE A 269 13.26 -19.40 19.34
CA PHE A 269 12.54 -19.10 20.59
C PHE A 269 11.69 -20.26 21.13
N TYR A 270 11.30 -21.22 20.28
CA TYR A 270 10.49 -22.36 20.72
C TYR A 270 11.30 -23.56 21.21
N TRP A 271 12.61 -23.64 20.92
CA TRP A 271 13.43 -24.79 21.30
C TRP A 271 14.43 -24.53 22.42
N HIS A 272 14.70 -23.28 22.80
CA HIS A 272 15.44 -22.94 24.01
C HIS A 272 14.67 -21.88 24.82
N PRO A 273 14.08 -22.24 25.98
CA PRO A 273 13.53 -21.25 26.89
C PRO A 273 14.68 -20.57 27.65
N THR A 274 15.52 -19.83 26.94
CA THR A 274 16.29 -18.78 27.59
C THR A 274 15.40 -17.57 27.64
N LEU A 275 14.97 -17.22 28.86
CA LEU A 275 14.42 -15.90 29.17
C LEU A 275 15.40 -14.84 28.64
N ILE A 276 15.17 -14.36 27.43
CA ILE A 276 15.52 -12.99 27.11
C ILE A 276 14.39 -12.19 27.72
N ARG A 277 14.52 -11.88 29.01
CA ARG A 277 13.85 -10.72 29.56
C ARG A 277 14.49 -9.56 28.82
N ALA A 278 13.83 -9.08 27.76
CA ALA A 278 14.17 -7.80 27.17
C ALA A 278 14.20 -6.81 28.33
N LYS A 279 15.40 -6.38 28.69
CA LYS A 279 15.57 -5.25 29.59
C LYS A 279 14.97 -4.10 28.78
N GLU A 280 13.79 -3.62 29.14
CA GLU A 280 13.28 -2.35 28.61
C GLU A 280 14.46 -1.37 28.71
N ALA A 281 14.96 -0.93 27.56
CA ALA A 281 15.93 0.13 27.54
C ALA A 281 15.21 1.33 28.13
N GLU A 282 15.70 1.84 29.26
CA GLU A 282 15.09 2.99 29.91
C GLU A 282 15.39 4.21 29.03
N HIS A 283 14.42 4.62 28.23
CA HIS A 283 14.57 5.76 27.33
C HIS A 283 14.76 7.04 28.16
N GLU A 284 15.75 7.85 27.78
CA GLU A 284 16.07 9.10 28.48
C GLU A 284 15.03 10.20 28.22
N PHE A 285 14.30 10.12 27.11
CA PHE A 285 13.21 11.01 26.71
C PHE A 285 12.18 10.24 25.85
N ASP A 286 10.98 10.80 25.71
CA ASP A 286 9.93 10.28 24.82
C ASP A 286 9.21 11.41 24.06
N TYR A 287 8.31 11.05 23.14
CA TYR A 287 7.51 11.97 22.33
C TYR A 287 6.06 12.09 22.79
N LYS A 288 5.70 11.50 23.94
CA LYS A 288 4.32 11.43 24.42
C LYS A 288 3.92 12.75 25.08
N GLU A 289 2.87 13.36 24.57
CA GLU A 289 2.29 14.58 25.15
C GLU A 289 1.83 14.33 26.59
N GLY A 290 2.18 15.25 27.50
CA GLY A 290 1.92 15.13 28.93
C GLY A 290 2.76 14.10 29.69
N SER A 291 3.72 13.42 29.06
CA SER A 291 4.67 12.53 29.76
C SER A 291 5.71 13.35 30.53
N GLU A 292 6.14 12.87 31.71
CA GLU A 292 7.27 13.46 32.47
C GLU A 292 8.58 13.46 31.66
N LYS A 293 8.71 12.56 30.68
CA LYS A 293 9.83 12.49 29.73
C LYS A 293 9.49 13.07 28.35
N GLY A 294 8.32 13.69 28.22
CA GLY A 294 7.77 14.20 26.97
C GLY A 294 8.33 15.58 26.57
N PRO A 295 7.97 16.06 25.37
CA PRO A 295 8.57 17.25 24.77
C PRO A 295 8.49 18.54 25.61
N GLU A 296 7.46 18.67 26.45
CA GLU A 296 7.28 19.80 27.36
C GLU A 296 8.34 19.86 28.47
N HIS A 297 8.89 18.70 28.84
CA HIS A 297 9.83 18.54 29.94
C HIS A 297 11.27 18.30 29.50
N TRP A 298 11.55 18.15 28.20
CA TRP A 298 12.91 17.84 27.70
C TRP A 298 14.00 18.80 28.19
N GLY A 299 13.68 20.09 28.36
CA GLY A 299 14.64 21.06 28.89
C GLY A 299 14.96 20.91 30.38
N GLU A 300 14.18 20.12 31.10
CA GLU A 300 14.30 19.86 32.54
C GLU A 300 14.97 18.51 32.82
N LEU A 301 14.99 17.60 31.82
CA LEU A 301 15.58 16.27 31.95
C LEU A 301 17.10 16.32 32.14
N LYS A 302 17.78 17.22 31.41
CA LYS A 302 19.25 17.37 31.46
C LYS A 302 19.70 18.81 31.29
N LYS A 303 20.82 19.16 31.93
CA LYS A 303 21.39 20.52 31.88
C LYS A 303 21.78 20.94 30.46
N GLU A 304 22.32 20.01 29.68
CA GLU A 304 22.67 20.21 28.27
C GLU A 304 21.45 20.41 27.36
N TRP A 305 20.25 20.00 27.80
CA TRP A 305 19.00 20.12 27.03
C TRP A 305 18.20 21.37 27.40
N ALA A 306 18.68 22.24 28.30
CA ALA A 306 17.98 23.46 28.72
C ALA A 306 17.48 24.33 27.55
N ARG A 307 18.17 24.28 26.41
CA ARG A 307 17.75 24.94 25.16
C ARG A 307 16.39 24.47 24.62
N CYS A 308 15.94 23.26 24.94
CA CYS A 308 14.59 22.79 24.60
C CYS A 308 13.51 23.66 25.24
N LYS A 309 13.76 24.16 26.46
CA LYS A 309 12.86 25.06 27.20
C LYS A 309 13.08 26.53 26.84
N ASP A 310 14.33 26.99 26.85
CA ASP A 310 14.64 28.43 26.83
C ASP A 310 15.05 28.97 25.44
N GLY A 311 15.24 28.10 24.45
CA GLY A 311 15.56 28.52 23.09
C GLY A 311 14.39 29.25 22.42
N LYS A 312 14.68 29.99 21.34
CA LYS A 312 13.67 30.66 20.50
C LYS A 312 13.64 30.20 19.04
N PHE A 313 14.60 29.38 18.61
CA PHE A 313 14.78 28.99 17.21
C PHE A 313 14.70 27.48 17.01
N GLN A 314 13.86 26.83 17.80
CA GLN A 314 13.58 25.41 17.74
C GLN A 314 12.79 25.03 16.48
N SER A 315 13.02 23.81 15.99
CA SER A 315 12.22 23.13 14.96
C SER A 315 11.48 21.93 15.57
N PRO A 316 10.38 21.45 15.00
CA PRO A 316 9.79 21.87 13.72
C PRO A 316 8.98 23.16 13.80
N ILE A 317 8.71 23.78 12.66
CA ILE A 317 7.82 24.94 12.52
C ILE A 317 6.78 24.69 11.42
N GLY A 318 5.65 25.40 11.48
CA GLY A 318 4.71 25.47 10.36
C GLY A 318 5.18 26.51 9.34
N LEU A 319 5.23 26.12 8.08
CA LEU A 319 5.56 26.98 6.94
C LEU A 319 4.28 27.44 6.27
N SER A 320 4.16 28.73 5.92
CA SER A 320 3.02 29.25 5.15
C SER A 320 3.44 30.36 4.20
N ASP A 321 2.70 30.52 3.11
CA ASP A 321 2.99 31.53 2.08
C ASP A 321 2.98 32.97 2.66
N ASP A 322 2.22 33.22 3.73
CA ASP A 322 2.11 34.53 4.39
C ASP A 322 3.34 34.90 5.23
N HIS A 323 4.19 33.93 5.56
CA HIS A 323 5.33 34.10 6.47
C HIS A 323 6.68 33.82 5.79
N VAL A 324 6.70 33.72 4.45
CA VAL A 324 7.93 33.51 3.68
C VAL A 324 8.27 34.70 2.78
N THR A 325 9.55 34.99 2.66
CA THR A 325 10.09 35.89 1.65
C THR A 325 10.42 35.09 0.40
N LYS A 326 9.75 35.38 -0.73
CA LYS A 326 10.05 34.74 -2.02
C LYS A 326 11.40 35.21 -2.55
N VAL A 327 12.27 34.29 -2.93
CA VAL A 327 13.63 34.56 -3.40
C VAL A 327 13.86 33.88 -4.75
N THR A 328 14.47 34.60 -5.68
CA THR A 328 14.95 34.03 -6.96
C THR A 328 16.23 33.23 -6.68
N PRO A 329 16.27 31.92 -7.01
CA PRO A 329 17.45 31.11 -6.71
C PRO A 329 18.69 31.61 -7.42
N SER A 330 19.76 31.85 -6.67
CA SER A 330 21.10 32.02 -7.19
C SER A 330 21.81 30.66 -7.29
N LEU A 331 22.79 30.56 -8.19
CA LEU A 331 23.62 29.37 -8.33
C LEU A 331 24.42 29.02 -7.06
N GLU A 332 24.51 29.92 -6.08
CA GLU A 332 25.32 29.76 -4.86
C GLU A 332 24.50 29.50 -3.59
N ASP A 333 23.16 29.54 -3.67
CA ASP A 333 22.28 29.42 -2.51
C ASP A 333 22.29 28.00 -1.92
N LEU A 334 22.28 26.99 -2.79
CA LEU A 334 22.42 25.57 -2.41
C LEU A 334 23.06 24.78 -3.55
N LYS A 335 24.25 24.23 -3.31
CA LYS A 335 24.87 23.21 -4.18
C LYS A 335 24.95 21.90 -3.43
N MET A 336 24.48 20.82 -4.03
CA MET A 336 24.50 19.48 -3.45
C MET A 336 25.50 18.63 -4.24
N SER A 337 26.47 18.02 -3.56
CA SER A 337 27.49 17.17 -4.17
C SER A 337 27.68 15.92 -3.32
N TYR A 338 26.92 14.88 -3.62
CA TYR A 338 27.00 13.60 -2.93
C TYR A 338 27.77 12.57 -3.73
N LYS A 339 28.42 11.65 -3.03
CA LYS A 339 29.13 10.51 -3.63
C LYS A 339 28.87 9.23 -2.84
N PRO A 340 28.91 8.06 -3.49
CA PRO A 340 28.80 6.78 -2.80
C PRO A 340 29.85 6.65 -1.70
N SER A 341 29.42 6.25 -0.51
CA SER A 341 30.27 6.02 0.66
C SER A 341 29.58 5.00 1.57
N ASN A 342 30.37 4.28 2.36
CA ASN A 342 29.86 3.29 3.30
C ASN A 342 29.05 3.96 4.40
N ALA A 343 27.95 3.29 4.78
CA ALA A 343 27.07 3.76 5.82
C ALA A 343 26.54 2.60 6.65
N THR A 344 26.19 2.92 7.89
CA THR A 344 25.68 1.98 8.88
C THR A 344 24.30 2.43 9.31
N VAL A 345 23.34 1.49 9.31
CA VAL A 345 21.99 1.71 9.83
C VAL A 345 22.02 1.47 11.34
N LYS A 346 21.49 2.42 12.12
CA LYS A 346 21.34 2.34 13.56
C LYS A 346 19.90 2.53 13.96
N ASN A 347 19.43 1.68 14.87
CA ASN A 347 18.19 1.89 15.59
C ASN A 347 18.53 2.63 16.90
N GLU A 348 18.14 3.89 17.00
CA GLU A 348 18.43 4.74 18.15
C GLU A 348 17.32 4.69 19.22
N GLY A 349 16.32 3.82 19.05
CA GLY A 349 15.12 3.74 19.87
C GLY A 349 13.97 4.52 19.23
N PRO A 350 13.88 5.86 19.38
CA PRO A 350 12.77 6.66 18.83
C PRO A 350 12.80 6.84 17.31
N TYR A 351 13.93 6.58 16.67
CA TYR A 351 14.10 6.76 15.23
C TYR A 351 15.18 5.82 14.67
N LEU A 352 15.06 5.55 13.37
CA LEU A 352 16.07 4.86 12.58
C LEU A 352 17.00 5.91 11.95
N ALA A 353 18.32 5.73 12.11
CA ALA A 353 19.33 6.59 11.51
C ALA A 353 20.22 5.81 10.54
N ILE A 354 20.68 6.48 9.50
CA ILE A 354 21.81 6.03 8.68
C ILE A 354 22.96 6.99 8.92
N GLU A 355 24.12 6.47 9.28
CA GLU A 355 25.33 7.25 9.47
C GLU A 355 26.40 6.85 8.46
N TRP A 356 27.06 7.83 7.84
CA TRP A 356 28.16 7.58 6.91
C TRP A 356 29.51 7.60 7.64
N GLU A 357 30.29 6.54 7.44
CA GLU A 357 31.62 6.38 8.07
C GLU A 357 32.71 7.18 7.34
N GLY A 358 32.51 7.41 6.03
CA GLY A 358 33.42 8.15 5.17
C GLY A 358 32.81 9.41 4.57
N ASP A 359 33.57 10.05 3.69
CA ASP A 359 33.10 11.22 2.96
C ASP A 359 31.98 10.85 1.96
N ALA A 360 30.73 11.10 2.34
CA ALA A 360 29.55 10.93 1.50
C ALA A 360 29.24 12.15 0.61
N GLY A 361 30.14 13.14 0.62
CA GLY A 361 29.96 14.42 -0.03
C GLY A 361 29.39 15.50 0.90
N SER A 362 28.98 16.61 0.32
CA SER A 362 28.65 17.83 1.03
C SER A 362 27.52 18.62 0.38
N ILE A 363 26.98 19.55 1.14
CA ILE A 363 26.20 20.67 0.61
C ILE A 363 26.99 21.96 0.81
N LYS A 364 26.84 22.89 -0.13
CA LYS A 364 27.39 24.24 -0.05
C LYS A 364 26.25 25.24 0.02
N ILE A 365 26.17 25.98 1.12
CA ILE A 365 25.16 27.03 1.36
C ILE A 365 25.90 28.35 1.50
N ASN A 366 25.62 29.32 0.62
CA ASN A 366 26.26 30.65 0.63
C ASN A 366 27.80 30.59 0.73
N GLY A 367 28.42 29.70 -0.04
CA GLY A 367 29.88 29.55 -0.03
C GLY A 367 30.44 28.63 1.07
N THR A 368 29.64 28.29 2.09
CA THR A 368 30.05 27.45 3.22
C THR A 368 29.78 25.97 2.95
N GLU A 369 30.76 25.12 3.21
CA GLU A 369 30.64 23.66 3.04
C GLU A 369 30.20 22.94 4.33
N TYR A 370 29.25 22.03 4.18
CA TYR A 370 28.72 21.16 5.23
C TYR A 370 28.74 19.71 4.73
N PHE A 371 29.51 18.85 5.39
CA PHE A 371 29.66 17.44 5.01
C PHE A 371 28.50 16.62 5.52
N PHE A 372 27.99 15.71 4.69
CA PHE A 372 26.88 14.84 5.05
C PHE A 372 27.31 13.83 6.12
N LYS A 373 26.51 13.70 7.18
CA LYS A 373 26.84 12.86 8.35
C LYS A 373 25.83 11.75 8.56
N GLN A 374 24.56 12.11 8.62
CA GLN A 374 23.50 11.15 8.91
C GLN A 374 22.18 11.55 8.31
N CYS A 375 21.27 10.60 8.18
CA CYS A 375 19.87 10.89 7.95
C CYS A 375 18.95 10.04 8.82
N HIS A 376 17.76 10.56 9.14
CA HIS A 376 16.74 9.86 9.91
C HIS A 376 15.35 10.28 9.46
N TRP A 377 14.33 9.52 9.88
CA TRP A 377 12.95 9.72 9.49
C TRP A 377 12.03 10.03 10.66
N HIS A 378 11.03 10.85 10.36
CA HIS A 378 9.93 11.16 11.25
C HIS A 378 8.59 10.80 10.59
N THR A 379 7.67 10.24 11.37
CA THR A 379 6.30 9.94 10.94
C THR A 379 5.29 10.39 12.01
N PRO A 380 4.29 11.23 11.65
CA PRO A 380 4.16 11.97 10.38
C PRO A 380 5.31 12.97 10.19
N SER A 381 5.24 13.89 9.21
CA SER A 381 6.23 14.96 9.13
C SER A 381 6.21 15.84 10.38
N GLU A 382 7.41 16.24 10.84
CA GLU A 382 7.56 17.18 11.94
C GLU A 382 7.12 18.59 11.52
N HIS A 383 7.59 19.04 10.34
CA HIS A 383 7.18 20.30 9.74
C HIS A 383 5.80 20.19 9.10
N SER A 384 5.09 21.32 9.01
CA SER A 384 3.86 21.42 8.24
C SER A 384 3.97 22.52 7.18
N ILE A 385 3.21 22.39 6.09
CA ILE A 385 3.06 23.42 5.07
C ILE A 385 1.59 23.81 5.01
N ASN A 386 1.28 25.09 5.18
CA ASN A 386 -0.08 25.62 5.23
C ASN A 386 -1.00 24.84 6.20
N GLY A 387 -0.45 24.41 7.34
CA GLY A 387 -1.15 23.62 8.35
C GLY A 387 -1.24 22.12 8.06
N ILE A 388 -0.77 21.66 6.90
CA ILE A 388 -0.80 20.24 6.50
C ILE A 388 0.50 19.55 6.94
N ARG A 389 0.36 18.46 7.69
CA ARG A 389 1.44 17.48 7.93
C ARG A 389 1.41 16.39 6.86
N TYR A 390 2.57 15.96 6.44
CA TYR A 390 2.81 14.94 5.42
C TYR A 390 3.03 13.58 6.09
N ASP A 391 2.99 12.49 5.33
CA ASP A 391 2.98 11.14 5.89
C ASP A 391 4.34 10.71 6.48
N LEU A 392 5.42 11.32 5.98
CA LEU A 392 6.80 11.04 6.39
C LEU A 392 7.69 12.25 6.11
N GLU A 393 8.71 12.46 6.94
CA GLU A 393 9.78 13.45 6.73
C GLU A 393 11.17 12.81 6.87
N LEU A 394 12.05 13.07 5.91
CA LEU A 394 13.47 12.69 5.97
C LEU A 394 14.30 13.92 6.35
N HIS A 395 15.09 13.81 7.41
CA HIS A 395 16.12 14.77 7.75
C HIS A 395 17.49 14.26 7.29
N MET A 396 18.18 15.02 6.45
CA MET A 396 19.58 14.81 6.10
C MET A 396 20.46 15.84 6.82
N VAL A 397 21.22 15.39 7.81
CA VAL A 397 22.04 16.22 8.68
C VAL A 397 23.46 16.34 8.14
N HIS A 398 23.91 17.57 7.99
CA HIS A 398 25.24 17.93 7.52
C HIS A 398 25.95 18.77 8.57
N GLN A 399 27.27 18.65 8.65
CA GLN A 399 28.10 19.39 9.60
C GLN A 399 29.29 20.05 8.92
N SER A 400 29.50 21.33 9.20
CA SER A 400 30.70 22.05 8.77
C SER A 400 31.88 21.71 9.68
N THR A 401 33.06 21.58 9.09
CA THR A 401 34.32 21.37 9.80
C THR A 401 35.04 22.68 10.12
N ASP A 402 34.55 23.82 9.65
CA ASP A 402 35.14 25.13 9.95
C ASP A 402 34.77 25.56 11.39
N PRO A 403 35.74 25.60 12.32
CA PRO A 403 35.48 25.94 13.71
C PRO A 403 35.03 27.39 13.92
N LYS A 404 35.12 28.25 12.89
CA LYS A 404 34.70 29.65 12.95
C LYS A 404 33.19 29.83 12.74
N ILE A 405 32.49 28.77 12.31
CA ILE A 405 31.07 28.84 11.95
C ILE A 405 30.22 28.53 13.18
N LYS A 406 29.47 29.55 13.63
CA LYS A 406 28.57 29.43 14.80
C LYS A 406 27.45 28.40 14.59
N ASN A 407 26.96 28.27 13.35
CA ASN A 407 25.92 27.30 12.98
C ASN A 407 26.58 26.13 12.25
N SER A 408 27.22 25.23 13.00
CA SER A 408 27.99 24.15 12.39
C SER A 408 27.13 23.06 11.75
N ILE A 409 25.80 23.10 11.88
CA ILE A 409 24.88 22.07 11.38
C ILE A 409 23.91 22.68 10.37
N ALA A 410 23.68 21.95 9.27
CA ALA A 410 22.64 22.24 8.29
C ALA A 410 21.80 20.97 8.06
N VAL A 411 20.48 21.12 8.01
CA VAL A 411 19.55 19.99 7.78
C VAL A 411 18.77 20.25 6.50
N LEU A 412 18.78 19.27 5.60
CA LEU A 412 17.83 19.23 4.48
C LEU A 412 16.66 18.34 4.90
N ALA A 413 15.47 18.92 4.92
CA ALA A 413 14.23 18.22 5.21
C ALA A 413 13.47 17.91 3.91
N PHE A 414 12.91 16.71 3.82
CA PHE A 414 12.10 16.30 2.68
C PHE A 414 10.81 15.68 3.16
N LEU A 415 9.69 16.25 2.70
CA LEU A 415 8.34 15.80 3.02
C LEU A 415 7.86 14.80 1.97
N TYR A 416 7.16 13.76 2.42
CA TYR A 416 6.68 12.67 1.57
C TYR A 416 5.18 12.45 1.73
N HIS A 417 4.54 12.12 0.61
CA HIS A 417 3.20 11.56 0.63
C HIS A 417 3.21 10.06 0.45
N ILE A 418 2.21 9.39 1.00
CA ILE A 418 1.93 8.01 0.63
C ILE A 418 1.60 7.96 -0.87
N GLY A 419 2.29 7.08 -1.58
CA GLY A 419 2.11 6.86 -3.01
C GLY A 419 3.05 5.77 -3.49
N ASN A 420 3.66 5.98 -4.66
CA ASN A 420 4.63 5.04 -5.20
C ASN A 420 5.81 4.78 -4.24
N PRO A 421 6.34 3.55 -4.18
CA PRO A 421 7.51 3.25 -3.34
C PRO A 421 8.69 4.17 -3.64
N ASN A 422 9.32 4.67 -2.58
CA ASN A 422 10.52 5.49 -2.71
C ASN A 422 11.72 4.62 -3.10
N LEU A 423 12.40 4.94 -4.20
CA LEU A 423 13.55 4.17 -4.70
C LEU A 423 14.73 4.06 -3.72
N PHE A 424 14.98 5.06 -2.87
CA PHE A 424 16.06 5.01 -1.88
C PHE A 424 15.69 4.10 -0.70
N LEU A 425 14.48 4.23 -0.16
CA LEU A 425 13.98 3.28 0.83
C LEU A 425 13.85 1.89 0.23
N SER A 426 13.52 1.79 -1.06
CA SER A 426 13.62 0.55 -1.79
C SER A 426 15.06 0.08 -1.85
N LYS A 427 16.10 0.91 -2.01
CA LYS A 427 17.53 0.52 -1.96
C LYS A 427 17.98 0.01 -0.59
N MET A 428 17.51 0.61 0.51
CA MET A 428 17.64 0.00 1.84
C MET A 428 16.99 -1.40 1.89
N ASN A 429 15.96 -1.60 1.08
CA ASN A 429 15.27 -2.88 0.88
C ASN A 429 15.82 -3.72 -0.31
N LYS A 430 16.73 -3.17 -1.13
CA LYS A 430 17.12 -3.66 -2.48
C LYS A 430 18.64 -3.82 -2.59
N ASP A 431 19.22 -4.47 -1.58
CA ASP A 431 20.15 -5.58 -1.83
C ASP A 431 19.43 -6.84 -2.38
N ILE A 432 18.16 -6.73 -2.82
CA ILE A 432 17.60 -7.33 -4.05
C ILE A 432 16.84 -6.27 -4.88
N MET A 433 17.59 -5.42 -5.61
CA MET A 433 17.39 -4.84 -6.97
C MET A 433 15.98 -4.56 -7.57
N SER A 434 15.71 -3.58 -8.46
CA SER A 434 16.47 -2.46 -9.07
C SER A 434 15.52 -1.34 -9.57
N GLU A 435 16.09 -0.33 -10.25
CA GLU A 435 15.67 1.06 -10.55
C GLU A 435 14.59 1.21 -11.65
N VAL A 436 13.91 2.36 -11.76
CA VAL A 436 14.08 3.43 -12.79
C VAL A 436 13.43 4.75 -12.28
N ALA A 437 14.08 5.88 -12.56
CA ALA A 437 13.71 7.24 -12.14
C ALA A 437 12.65 7.92 -13.03
N ILE A 438 11.74 8.70 -12.42
CA ILE A 438 11.09 9.87 -13.05
C ILE A 438 10.84 10.96 -11.99
N LYS A 439 11.05 12.22 -12.38
CA LYS A 439 10.69 13.46 -11.67
C LYS A 439 9.22 13.48 -11.25
N GLU A 440 8.94 13.66 -9.96
CA GLU A 440 7.83 14.41 -9.34
C GLU A 440 7.79 14.10 -7.83
N VAL A 441 6.81 14.69 -7.12
CA VAL A 441 6.47 14.58 -5.69
C VAL A 441 7.12 13.38 -4.99
N LYS A 442 7.77 13.63 -3.85
CA LYS A 442 8.41 12.56 -3.09
C LYS A 442 7.34 11.64 -2.51
N HIS A 443 7.23 10.45 -3.08
CA HIS A 443 6.33 9.42 -2.58
C HIS A 443 7.08 8.39 -1.75
N VAL A 444 6.38 7.80 -0.79
CA VAL A 444 6.77 6.63 -0.02
C VAL A 444 5.59 5.67 0.01
N SER A 445 5.78 4.36 -0.04
CA SER A 445 4.62 3.46 0.09
C SER A 445 4.14 3.40 1.55
N ARG A 446 2.87 3.08 1.76
CA ARG A 446 2.34 2.85 3.11
C ARG A 446 3.13 1.77 3.85
N GLU A 447 3.49 0.70 3.14
CA GLU A 447 4.36 -0.36 3.65
C GLU A 447 5.73 0.16 4.10
N GLN A 448 6.38 1.02 3.30
CA GLN A 448 7.66 1.62 3.69
C GLN A 448 7.54 2.50 4.93
N VAL A 449 6.42 3.21 5.12
CA VAL A 449 6.17 3.99 6.36
C VAL A 449 5.99 3.06 7.56
N GLU A 450 5.21 1.99 7.42
CA GLU A 450 4.98 1.05 8.51
C GLU A 450 6.25 0.27 8.88
N LEU A 451 7.08 -0.14 7.91
CA LEU A 451 8.38 -0.75 8.18
C LEU A 451 9.32 0.19 8.96
N LEU A 452 9.30 1.50 8.65
CA LEU A 452 10.08 2.48 9.40
C LEU A 452 9.56 2.64 10.84
N LYS A 453 8.24 2.53 11.07
CA LYS A 453 7.65 2.53 12.41
C LYS A 453 7.95 1.27 13.20
N GLU A 454 7.95 0.11 12.55
CA GLU A 454 8.27 -1.17 13.19
C GLU A 454 9.74 -1.27 13.59
N ALA A 455 10.62 -0.64 12.82
CA ALA A 455 12.05 -0.64 13.10
C ALA A 455 12.42 0.20 14.33
N VAL A 456 11.50 0.96 14.92
CA VAL A 456 11.73 1.88 16.05
C VAL A 456 10.83 1.50 17.22
N ASP A 457 11.21 1.86 18.44
CA ASP A 457 10.46 1.45 19.64
C ASP A 457 9.06 2.09 19.66
N ASN A 458 8.04 1.28 19.97
CA ASN A 458 6.62 1.56 19.71
C ASN A 458 5.93 2.39 20.81
N TYR A 459 6.69 3.00 21.73
CA TYR A 459 6.13 3.72 22.87
C TYR A 459 5.38 5.00 22.49
N ALA A 460 5.60 5.53 21.28
CA ALA A 460 4.91 6.71 20.77
C ALA A 460 4.31 6.44 19.37
N GLU A 461 3.03 6.80 19.20
CA GLU A 461 2.32 6.69 17.90
C GLU A 461 2.97 7.56 16.80
N MET A 462 3.71 8.59 17.21
CA MET A 462 4.44 9.51 16.36
C MET A 462 5.78 9.82 17.02
N ASN A 463 6.86 9.91 16.24
CA ASN A 463 8.17 10.34 16.73
C ASN A 463 8.43 11.81 16.39
N THR A 464 7.40 12.64 16.50
CA THR A 464 7.45 14.08 16.22
C THR A 464 7.03 14.85 17.44
N ARG A 465 7.69 15.98 17.71
CA ARG A 465 7.22 16.90 18.75
C ARG A 465 6.27 17.97 18.19
N PRO A 466 5.57 18.74 19.05
CA PRO A 466 4.71 19.83 18.61
C PRO A 466 5.45 20.92 17.82
N LEU A 467 4.73 21.60 16.92
CA LEU A 467 5.26 22.76 16.18
C LEU A 467 5.70 23.86 17.15
N GLN A 468 6.82 24.48 16.81
CA GLN A 468 7.44 25.53 17.60
C GLN A 468 7.03 26.91 17.05
N PRO A 469 6.96 27.95 17.90
CA PRO A 469 6.63 29.30 17.46
C PRO A 469 7.68 29.85 16.47
N LEU A 470 7.21 30.66 15.51
CA LEU A 470 8.06 31.25 14.47
C LEU A 470 9.11 32.21 15.04
N ASN A 471 8.75 33.01 16.06
CA ASN A 471 9.63 33.97 16.73
C ASN A 471 10.37 34.91 15.76
N ASP A 472 9.63 35.43 14.76
CA ASP A 472 10.12 36.38 13.74
C ASP A 472 11.37 35.93 12.97
N ARG A 473 11.63 34.62 12.91
CA ARG A 473 12.76 34.08 12.14
C ARG A 473 12.54 34.28 10.64
N GLU A 474 13.61 34.63 9.93
CA GLU A 474 13.56 34.78 8.48
C GLU A 474 13.33 33.42 7.79
N ILE A 475 12.32 33.33 6.94
CA ILE A 475 12.04 32.15 6.11
C ILE A 475 12.10 32.57 4.65
N LYS A 476 13.00 31.94 3.89
CA LYS A 476 13.18 32.19 2.45
C LYS A 476 12.56 31.06 1.66
N HIS A 477 11.73 31.41 0.69
CA HIS A 477 11.08 30.45 -0.20
C HIS A 477 11.64 30.58 -1.61
N TYR A 478 12.20 29.48 -2.11
CA TYR A 478 12.82 29.38 -3.42
C TYR A 478 11.96 28.48 -4.32
N GLY A 479 11.09 29.04 -5.15
CA GLY A 479 10.19 28.26 -6.02
C GLY A 479 8.84 28.90 -6.36
N LEU A 480 7.95 28.10 -6.94
CA LEU A 480 6.51 28.41 -7.11
C LEU A 480 5.82 28.41 -5.74
N SER A 481 4.61 28.99 -5.60
CA SER A 481 3.98 29.25 -4.31
C SER A 481 3.81 27.98 -3.46
N LEU A 482 3.86 28.07 -2.12
CA LEU A 482 3.63 26.91 -1.25
C LEU A 482 2.19 26.38 -1.40
N SER A 483 1.25 27.22 -1.82
CA SER A 483 -0.11 26.83 -2.23
C SER A 483 -0.18 25.91 -3.45
N ASP A 484 0.89 25.85 -4.26
CA ASP A 484 0.98 24.94 -5.42
C ASP A 484 1.55 23.57 -5.01
N ALA A 485 1.88 23.36 -3.73
CA ALA A 485 2.25 22.06 -3.20
C ALA A 485 1.04 21.10 -3.33
N PRO A 486 1.25 19.84 -3.75
CA PRO A 486 0.16 18.89 -3.95
C PRO A 486 -0.70 18.79 -2.69
N SER A 487 -2.00 19.04 -2.83
CA SER A 487 -2.97 18.84 -1.76
C SER A 487 -3.16 17.34 -1.51
N PRO A 488 -3.30 16.87 -0.25
CA PRO A 488 -3.54 15.46 0.07
C PRO A 488 -4.86 14.88 -0.50
N HIS A 489 -5.67 15.70 -1.18
CA HIS A 489 -6.98 15.31 -1.74
C HIS A 489 -7.14 15.47 -3.25
N GLU A 490 -6.12 15.92 -4.01
CA GLU A 490 -6.24 15.95 -5.48
C GLU A 490 -5.91 14.60 -6.11
N GLY A 491 -6.91 13.72 -6.13
CA GLY A 491 -6.94 12.58 -7.02
C GLY A 491 -7.05 13.02 -8.48
N ASN A 492 -6.16 12.47 -9.32
CA ASN A 492 -6.41 12.16 -10.73
C ASN A 492 -7.16 13.22 -11.57
N HIS A 493 -6.48 14.32 -11.88
CA HIS A 493 -6.67 14.95 -13.19
C HIS A 493 -5.48 14.59 -14.07
N GLY A 494 -5.77 13.86 -15.15
CA GLY A 494 -4.79 13.52 -16.18
C GLY A 494 -4.05 14.75 -16.72
N PRO A 495 -2.95 14.56 -17.46
CA PRO A 495 -2.00 15.62 -17.76
C PRO A 495 -2.72 16.80 -18.41
N LYS A 496 -2.82 17.93 -17.69
CA LYS A 496 -3.13 19.21 -18.31
C LYS A 496 -2.02 19.45 -19.33
N GLN A 497 -2.37 19.38 -20.61
CA GLN A 497 -1.50 19.78 -21.70
C GLN A 497 -1.09 21.24 -21.46
N TYR A 498 0.09 21.44 -20.88
CA TYR A 498 0.78 22.71 -20.99
C TYR A 498 1.18 22.85 -22.46
N ARG A 499 0.43 23.68 -23.18
CA ARG A 499 0.85 24.19 -24.48
C ARG A 499 2.27 24.73 -24.33
N SER A 500 3.19 24.22 -25.14
CA SER A 500 4.50 24.81 -25.36
C SER A 500 4.31 26.27 -25.75
N VAL A 501 4.64 27.17 -24.83
CA VAL A 501 4.87 28.57 -25.19
C VAL A 501 6.18 28.57 -25.96
N SER A 502 6.08 28.63 -27.29
CA SER A 502 7.20 28.90 -28.18
C SER A 502 7.91 30.15 -27.70
N ALA A 503 9.22 30.05 -27.49
CA ALA A 503 10.10 31.19 -27.28
C ALA A 503 9.88 32.22 -28.40
N GLN A 504 9.31 33.38 -28.05
CA GLN A 504 9.38 34.56 -28.89
C GLN A 504 10.73 35.22 -28.63
N SER A 505 11.64 35.06 -29.59
CA SER A 505 12.83 35.89 -29.70
C SER A 505 12.44 37.33 -30.11
N PRO A 506 13.21 38.35 -29.70
CA PRO A 506 12.81 39.75 -29.85
C PRO A 506 12.82 40.20 -31.32
N LYS A 507 11.85 41.05 -31.67
CA LYS A 507 11.85 41.82 -32.92
C LYS A 507 12.99 42.84 -32.87
N GLU A 508 13.93 42.75 -33.81
CA GLU A 508 14.67 43.90 -34.30
C GLU A 508 14.48 44.06 -35.80
N SER A 509 14.25 45.32 -36.17
CA SER A 509 13.98 45.87 -37.48
C SER A 509 15.25 46.10 -38.30
N GLY A 510 15.20 45.90 -39.62
CA GLY A 510 16.01 46.69 -40.55
C GLY A 510 16.64 45.97 -41.76
N SER A 511 16.02 46.17 -42.92
CA SER A 511 16.64 46.57 -44.21
C SER A 511 17.64 45.64 -44.97
N ASN A 512 17.12 45.15 -46.10
CA ASN A 512 17.67 45.20 -47.48
C ASN A 512 18.83 44.30 -48.00
N ASN A 513 18.49 43.67 -49.14
CA ASN A 513 19.26 43.36 -50.35
C ASN A 513 19.79 41.93 -50.61
N ALA A 514 19.41 41.42 -51.79
CA ALA A 514 19.65 40.14 -52.46
C ALA A 514 21.12 39.97 -52.96
N PRO A 515 21.53 38.94 -53.77
CA PRO A 515 20.81 37.79 -54.36
C PRO A 515 21.53 36.40 -54.35
N LYS A 516 20.81 35.38 -54.86
CA LYS A 516 21.23 33.99 -55.23
C LYS A 516 22.47 33.91 -56.15
N PRO A 517 23.19 32.76 -56.20
CA PRO A 517 23.00 31.75 -57.29
C PRO A 517 23.20 30.27 -56.80
N SER A 518 22.41 29.27 -57.24
CA SER A 518 22.55 28.35 -58.41
C SER A 518 22.95 26.91 -58.03
N HIS A 519 22.18 25.93 -58.54
CA HIS A 519 22.31 24.45 -58.57
C HIS A 519 23.67 23.93 -59.16
N PRO A 520 24.02 22.60 -59.21
CA PRO A 520 23.16 21.39 -59.28
C PRO A 520 23.61 20.06 -58.63
N GLU A 521 22.64 19.13 -58.58
CA GLU A 521 22.63 17.65 -58.77
C GLU A 521 23.88 16.76 -58.55
N SER A 522 23.72 15.62 -57.86
CA SER A 522 23.54 14.29 -58.50
C SER A 522 23.71 13.08 -57.55
N ASN A 523 22.72 12.19 -57.56
CA ASN A 523 22.77 10.72 -57.71
C ASN A 523 23.87 9.87 -57.02
N GLN A 524 23.44 8.91 -56.17
CA GLN A 524 23.44 7.44 -56.41
C GLN A 524 23.54 6.63 -55.09
N SER A 525 22.65 5.65 -54.93
CA SER A 525 22.92 4.39 -54.20
C SER A 525 23.29 3.31 -55.23
N PRO A 526 24.00 2.22 -54.88
CA PRO A 526 23.29 1.05 -54.32
C PRO A 526 24.07 0.08 -53.39
N LYS A 527 23.28 -0.66 -52.59
CA LYS A 527 23.38 -2.06 -52.08
C LYS A 527 24.71 -2.86 -52.14
N GLN A 528 24.99 -3.58 -51.03
CA GLN A 528 25.34 -5.04 -50.86
C GLN A 528 26.28 -5.23 -49.65
N SER A 529 25.88 -5.89 -48.54
CA SER A 529 25.89 -7.34 -48.20
C SER A 529 27.26 -8.03 -48.08
N LEU A 530 27.64 -8.47 -46.86
CA LEU A 530 28.34 -9.71 -46.40
C LEU A 530 29.11 -9.40 -45.08
N ARG A 531 28.76 -9.96 -43.91
CA ARG A 531 29.06 -11.29 -43.33
C ARG A 531 30.54 -11.58 -43.01
N LEU A 532 30.71 -12.15 -41.80
CA LEU A 532 31.86 -12.87 -41.18
C LEU A 532 32.96 -12.02 -40.51
N PHE A 533 33.16 -12.19 -39.20
CA PHE A 533 34.07 -13.21 -38.66
C PHE A 533 33.79 -13.51 -37.18
N THR A 534 33.93 -14.79 -36.84
CA THR A 534 33.78 -15.42 -35.52
C THR A 534 35.16 -15.81 -34.96
N HIS A 535 35.22 -15.92 -33.63
CA HIS A 535 36.08 -16.79 -32.79
C HIS A 535 37.48 -16.33 -32.30
N ILE A 536 37.67 -16.45 -30.97
CA ILE A 536 38.71 -17.22 -30.21
C ILE A 536 38.22 -17.31 -28.72
N ARG A 537 37.68 -18.45 -28.23
CA ARG A 537 38.25 -19.48 -27.29
C ARG A 537 39.04 -18.96 -26.07
N LYS A 538 38.58 -19.12 -24.80
CA LYS A 538 38.49 -20.29 -23.87
C LYS A 538 39.76 -20.57 -23.02
N HIS A 539 39.55 -20.67 -21.69
CA HIS A 539 40.27 -21.36 -20.56
C HIS A 539 40.44 -20.41 -19.36
N THR A 540 40.26 -20.74 -18.06
CA THR A 540 40.20 -21.98 -17.23
C THR A 540 39.69 -21.54 -15.82
N SER A 541 38.64 -22.12 -15.23
CA SER A 541 38.58 -23.10 -14.10
C SER A 541 39.36 -22.83 -12.79
N GLN A 542 38.59 -22.86 -11.67
CA GLN A 542 38.85 -23.40 -10.32
C GLN A 542 39.86 -22.74 -9.36
N PHE A 543 39.36 -22.29 -8.19
CA PHE A 543 39.85 -22.56 -6.81
C PHE A 543 38.60 -22.48 -5.89
N ARG A 544 38.10 -23.61 -5.39
CA ARG A 544 38.27 -24.21 -4.05
C ARG A 544 37.64 -23.41 -2.91
#